data_AF-A0A1J3GHZ1-F1
#
_entry.id   AF-A0A1J3GHZ1-F1
#
_cell.length_a   1.000
_cell.length_b   1.000
_cell.length_c   1.000
_cell.angle_alpha   90.00
_cell.angle_beta   90.00
_cell.angle_gamma   90.00
#
_symmetry.space_group_name_H-M   'P 1'
#
loop_
_entity.id
_entity.type
_entity.pdbx_description
1 polymer ?
#
loop_
_entity_poly.entity_id
_entity_poly.type
_entity_poly.pdbx_seq_one_letter_code
_entity_poly.pdbx_strand_id
1 'polypeptide(L)' 'FKPNQQAFLGILIACCHGGLVTQGLEYFQSMKNDYGINPNEKHFTCLVDLLGRTGRLSDAESLILSSGFQDHPVMWKALL' A
#
# COMPACT_ATOMS: atom_id res chain seq x y z
N PHE A 1 7.65 9.59 20.20
CA PHE A 1 8.04 8.45 19.35
C PHE A 1 7.84 8.88 17.89
N LYS A 2 8.82 8.71 17.00
CA LYS A 2 8.63 8.96 15.55
C LYS A 2 8.31 7.62 14.87
N PRO A 3 7.22 7.48 14.11
CA PRO A 3 6.94 6.27 13.34
C PRO A 3 8.10 5.94 12.39
N ASN A 4 8.35 4.66 12.20
CA ASN A 4 9.34 4.14 11.25
C ASN A 4 8.65 3.32 10.14
N GLN A 5 9.41 2.77 9.21
CA GLN A 5 8.88 1.93 8.13
C GLN A 5 7.98 0.78 8.65
N GLN A 6 8.37 0.12 9.73
CA GLN A 6 7.63 -1.03 10.26
C GLN A 6 6.30 -0.61 10.88
N ALA A 7 6.26 0.55 11.55
CA ALA A 7 5.02 1.11 12.09
C ALA A 7 4.01 1.40 10.98
N PHE A 8 4.44 2.02 9.88
CA PHE A 8 3.57 2.28 8.73
C PHE A 8 3.09 1.00 8.06
N LEU A 9 3.97 0.01 7.89
CA LEU A 9 3.57 -1.29 7.37
C LEU A 9 2.47 -1.93 8.24
N GLY A 10 2.61 -1.87 9.58
CA GLY A 10 1.58 -2.37 10.49
C GLY A 10 0.24 -1.65 10.35
N ILE A 11 0.25 -0.32 10.21
CA ILE A 11 -0.96 0.48 9.95
C ILE A 11 -1.62 0.06 8.64
N LEU A 12 -0.85 -0.07 7.55
CA LEU A 12 -1.39 -0.45 6.25
C LEU A 12 -1.98 -1.86 6.26
N ILE A 13 -1.33 -2.81 6.96
CA ILE A 13 -1.88 -4.18 7.14
C ILE A 13 -3.23 -4.13 7.87
N ALA A 14 -3.34 -3.32 8.92
CA ALA A 14 -4.60 -3.15 9.63
C ALA A 14 -5.68 -2.55 8.72
N CYS A 15 -5.35 -1.54 7.91
CA CYS A 15 -6.26 -0.98 6.91
C CYS A 15 -6.69 -2.02 5.87
N CYS A 16 -5.75 -2.83 5.37
CA CYS A 16 -6.02 -3.92 4.43
C CYS A 16 -7.05 -4.91 4.99
N HIS A 17 -6.80 -5.46 6.18
CA HIS A 17 -7.72 -6.39 6.82
C HIS A 17 -9.09 -5.77 7.15
N GLY A 18 -9.12 -4.47 7.46
CA GLY A 18 -10.36 -3.74 7.73
C GLY A 18 -11.10 -3.22 6.50
N GLY A 19 -10.56 -3.38 5.28
CA GLY A 19 -11.12 -2.78 4.06
C GLY A 19 -11.14 -1.24 4.09
N LEU A 20 -10.26 -0.62 4.88
CA LEU A 20 -10.25 0.84 5.11
C LEU A 20 -9.46 1.57 4.02
N VAL A 21 -10.04 1.65 2.82
CA VAL A 21 -9.37 2.22 1.63
C VAL A 21 -8.89 3.64 1.85
N THR A 22 -9.78 4.53 2.32
CA THR A 22 -9.45 5.96 2.51
C THR A 22 -8.29 6.14 3.47
N GLN A 23 -8.38 5.52 4.66
CA GLN A 23 -7.32 5.61 5.68
C GLN A 23 -6.01 4.98 5.19
N GLY A 24 -6.06 3.84 4.49
CA GLY A 24 -4.87 3.20 3.94
C GLY A 24 -4.11 4.13 2.99
N LEU A 25 -4.83 4.82 2.10
CA LEU A 25 -4.24 5.78 1.17
C LEU A 25 -3.71 7.03 1.87
N GLU A 26 -4.45 7.57 2.84
CA GLU A 26 -4.03 8.72 3.65
C GLU A 26 -2.73 8.42 4.42
N TYR A 27 -2.66 7.27 5.10
CA TYR A 27 -1.45 6.88 5.83
C TYR A 27 -0.27 6.63 4.89
N PHE A 28 -0.49 6.03 3.72
CA PHE A 28 0.57 5.85 2.73
C PHE A 28 1.11 7.18 2.20
N GLN A 29 0.24 8.18 1.98
CA GLN A 29 0.67 9.52 1.58
C GLN A 29 1.42 10.24 2.71
N SER A 30 0.88 10.18 3.94
CA SER A 30 1.49 10.80 5.12
C SER A 30 2.89 10.24 5.39
N MET A 31 3.09 8.92 5.21
CA MET A 31 4.40 8.26 5.31
C MET A 31 5.48 9.00 4.50
N LYS A 32 5.15 9.40 3.27
CA LYS A 32 6.04 10.14 2.38
C LYS A 32 6.15 11.61 2.75
N ASN A 33 4.99 12.27 2.87
CA ASN A 33 4.91 13.73 2.90
C ASN A 33 5.27 14.31 4.28
N ASP A 34 4.79 13.67 5.34
CA ASP A 34 4.89 14.19 6.71
C ASP A 34 6.07 13.56 7.46
N TYR A 35 6.37 12.29 7.18
CA TYR A 35 7.42 11.54 7.87
C TYR A 35 8.70 11.36 7.06
N GLY A 36 8.68 11.63 5.75
CA GLY A 36 9.84 11.53 4.86
C GLY A 36 10.31 10.09 4.63
N ILE A 37 9.41 9.11 4.78
CA ILE A 37 9.74 7.69 4.69
C ILE A 37 9.33 7.19 3.31
N ASN A 38 10.30 6.68 2.54
CA ASN A 38 10.00 6.13 1.22
C ASN A 38 9.33 4.75 1.36
N PRO A 39 8.17 4.52 0.71
CA PRO A 39 7.56 3.21 0.67
C PRO A 39 8.46 2.22 -0.07
N ASN A 40 8.42 0.97 0.38
CA ASN A 40 9.09 -0.16 -0.27
C ASN A 40 8.04 -1.14 -0.80
N GLU A 41 8.51 -2.19 -1.45
CA GLU A 41 7.70 -3.29 -1.99
C GLU A 41 6.56 -3.72 -1.04
N LYS A 42 6.84 -3.97 0.24
CA LYS A 42 5.83 -4.44 1.20
C LYS A 42 4.68 -3.45 1.40
N HIS A 43 4.95 -2.15 1.38
CA HIS A 43 3.90 -1.12 1.53
C HIS A 43 3.01 -1.09 0.29
N PHE A 44 3.60 -1.19 -0.90
CA PHE A 44 2.86 -1.25 -2.16
C PHE A 44 2.03 -2.53 -2.26
N THR A 45 2.60 -3.70 -1.96
CA THR A 45 1.86 -4.97 -1.96
C THR A 45 0.63 -4.91 -1.04
N CYS A 46 0.78 -4.29 0.14
CA CYS A 46 -0.32 -4.13 1.08
C CYS A 46 -1.45 -3.23 0.53
N LEU A 47 -1.11 -2.14 -0.15
CA LEU A 47 -2.10 -1.28 -0.81
C LEU A 47 -2.77 -1.94 -2.02
N VAL A 48 -2.01 -2.71 -2.81
CA VAL A 48 -2.57 -3.48 -3.93
C VAL A 48 -3.59 -4.50 -3.42
N ASP A 49 -3.25 -5.25 -2.37
CA ASP A 49 -4.16 -6.22 -1.71
C ASP A 49 -5.42 -5.53 -1.18
N LEU A 50 -5.28 -4.38 -0.51
CA LEU A 50 -6.41 -3.58 -0.02
C LEU A 50 -7.34 -3.13 -1.16
N LEU A 51 -6.77 -2.57 -2.23
CA LEU A 51 -7.56 -2.09 -3.37
C LEU A 51 -8.21 -3.25 -4.14
N GLY A 52 -7.49 -4.35 -4.33
CA GLY A 52 -8.01 -5.56 -4.99
C GLY A 52 -9.21 -6.15 -4.26
N ARG A 53 -9.07 -6.41 -2.95
CA ARG A 53 -10.15 -7.00 -2.13
C ARG A 53 -11.38 -6.12 -1.98
N THR A 54 -11.23 -4.82 -2.15
CA THR A 54 -12.35 -3.86 -2.10
C THR A 54 -12.95 -3.54 -3.46
N GLY A 55 -12.53 -4.27 -4.52
CA GLY A 55 -13.07 -4.15 -5.87
C GLY A 55 -12.52 -2.98 -6.68
N ARG A 56 -11.47 -2.29 -6.18
CA ARG A 56 -10.83 -1.15 -6.85
C ARG A 56 -9.68 -1.60 -7.75
N LEU A 57 -9.96 -2.54 -8.65
CA LEU A 57 -8.95 -3.22 -9.48
C LEU A 57 -8.14 -2.26 -10.36
N SER A 58 -8.79 -1.28 -10.99
CA SER A 58 -8.10 -0.30 -11.85
C SER A 58 -7.12 0.59 -11.08
N ASP A 59 -7.46 0.96 -9.84
CA ASP A 59 -6.57 1.70 -8.95
C ASP A 59 -5.40 0.83 -8.49
N ALA A 60 -5.66 -0.44 -8.18
CA ALA A 60 -4.64 -1.39 -7.80
C ALA A 60 -3.63 -1.61 -8.94
N GLU A 61 -4.10 -1.83 -10.17
CA GLU A 61 -3.25 -1.96 -11.36
C GLU A 61 -2.44 -0.69 -11.62
N SER A 62 -3.08 0.49 -11.56
CA SER A 62 -2.41 1.78 -11.71
C SER A 62 -1.32 1.98 -10.64
N LEU A 63 -1.56 1.51 -9.42
CA LEU A 63 -0.57 1.55 -8.35
C LEU A 63 0.61 0.63 -8.65
N ILE A 64 0.38 -0.60 -9.17
CA ILE A 64 1.45 -1.51 -9.58
C ILE A 64 2.34 -0.83 -10.63
N LEU A 65 1.73 -0.30 -11.70
CA LEU A 65 2.44 0.31 -12.82
C LEU A 65 3.22 1.59 -12.44
N SER A 66 2.75 2.33 -11.44
CA SER A 66 3.42 3.55 -10.94
C SER A 66 4.42 3.29 -9.79
N SER A 67 4.49 2.06 -9.28
CA SER A 67 5.26 1.74 -8.07
C SER A 67 6.77 1.59 -8.30
N GLY A 68 7.21 1.33 -9.54
CA GLY A 68 8.57 0.89 -9.85
C GLY A 68 8.85 -0.59 -9.51
N PHE A 69 7.83 -1.33 -9.06
CA PHE A 69 7.88 -2.76 -8.76
C PHE A 69 6.96 -3.58 -9.67
N GLN A 70 6.58 -3.07 -10.84
CA GLN A 70 5.68 -3.73 -11.78
C GLN A 70 6.19 -5.11 -12.25
N ASP A 71 7.50 -5.31 -12.28
CA ASP A 71 8.14 -6.56 -12.68
C ASP A 71 8.19 -7.59 -11.53
N HIS A 72 7.79 -7.21 -10.32
CA HIS A 72 7.77 -8.12 -9.17
C HIS A 72 6.48 -8.95 -9.17
N PRO A 73 6.54 -10.28 -9.28
CA PRO A 73 5.35 -11.13 -9.34
C PRO A 73 4.44 -11.02 -8.11
N VAL A 74 5.00 -10.65 -6.95
CA VAL A 74 4.24 -10.47 -5.71
C VAL A 74 3.18 -9.37 -5.82
N MET A 75 3.42 -8.34 -6.65
CA MET A 75 2.45 -7.25 -6.85
C MET A 75 1.20 -7.76 -7.55
N TRP A 76 1.37 -8.47 -8.66
CA TRP A 76 0.25 -9.05 -9.40
C TRP A 76 -0.44 -10.16 -8.62
N LYS A 77 0.32 -10.94 -7.82
CA LYS A 77 -0.28 -11.93 -6.92
C LYS A 77 -1.16 -11.29 -5.85
N ALA A 78 -0.83 -10.09 -5.37
CA ALA A 78 -1.67 -9.37 -4.42
C ALA A 78 -2.95 -8.79 -5.04
N LEU A 79 -3.02 -8.71 -6.38
CA LEU A 79 -4.21 -8.28 -7.10
C LEU A 79 -5.20 -9.43 -7.38
N LEU A 80 -4.69 -10.67 -7.49
CA LEU A 80 -5.43 -11.90 -7.80
C LEU A 80 -6.16 -12.47 -6.58
#